data_AF-J8F5P4-F1
#
_entry.id   AF-J8F5P4-F1
#
_cell.length_a   1.000
_cell.length_b   1.000
_cell.length_c   1.000
_cell.angle_alpha   90.00
_cell.angle_beta   90.00
_cell.angle_gamma   90.00
#
_symmetry.space_group_name_H-M   'P 1'
#
loop_
_entity.id
_entity.type
_entity.pdbx_description
1 polymer ?
#
loop_
_entity_poly.entity_id
_entity_poly.type
_entity_poly.pdbx_seq_one_letter_code
_entity_poly.pdbx_strand_id
1 'polypeptide(L)'
;MGFFSRFFKKVEQVNNKEATIHELDEELYVESPLEEANSYWVSMAQNLLINTVKAAGNNVERAFLLLNMKKGEASFDIFYQINGQLYFWDQIENQEMKNRIKNELLPQASEVSDAVNQHFIEADHPTISFAELQFEWETKAWFSHIIWEDDPASQLPKAQILNEWYSLINKEIDGKPLDSDIKFSWYPSNS
;
A
#
# COMPACT_ATOMS: atom_id res chain seq x y z
N MET A 1 31.43 -2.38 6.10
CA MET A 1 31.91 -3.76 6.34
C MET A 1 30.91 -4.70 5.71
N GLY A 2 31.34 -5.68 4.90
CA GLY A 2 30.44 -6.57 4.15
C GLY A 2 29.81 -7.67 5.02
N PHE A 3 28.73 -8.30 4.54
CA PHE A 3 28.02 -9.40 5.19
C PHE A 3 28.96 -10.45 5.80
N PHE A 4 29.86 -11.01 4.99
CA PHE A 4 30.82 -12.03 5.44
C PHE A 4 31.70 -11.55 6.61
N SER A 5 32.14 -10.29 6.61
CA SER A 5 32.97 -9.77 7.71
C SER A 5 32.19 -9.59 9.02
N ARG A 6 30.89 -9.29 8.97
CA ARG A 6 30.02 -9.24 10.16
C ARG A 6 29.70 -10.65 10.66
N PHE A 7 29.35 -11.55 9.74
CA PHE A 7 29.08 -12.96 10.03
C PHE A 7 30.27 -13.64 10.69
N PHE A 8 31.48 -13.57 10.09
CA PHE A 8 32.68 -14.19 10.67
C PHE A 8 33.04 -13.62 12.05
N LYS A 9 32.82 -12.31 12.26
CA LYS A 9 33.02 -11.68 13.57
C LYS A 9 32.00 -12.19 14.60
N LYS A 10 30.74 -12.39 14.21
CA LYS A 10 29.71 -12.94 15.10
C LYS A 10 29.97 -14.43 15.41
N VAL A 11 30.46 -15.21 14.44
CA VAL A 11 30.91 -16.61 14.66
C VAL A 11 32.02 -16.66 15.72
N GLU A 12 32.99 -15.75 15.62
CA GLU A 12 34.08 -15.64 16.61
C GLU A 12 33.57 -15.29 18.00
N GLN A 13 32.61 -14.36 18.09
CA GLN A 13 31.94 -14.00 19.34
C GLN A 13 31.16 -15.17 19.96
N VAL A 14 30.47 -15.99 19.15
CA VAL A 14 29.81 -17.21 19.66
C VAL A 14 30.82 -18.21 20.20
N ASN A 15 31.93 -18.42 19.49
CA ASN A 15 32.99 -19.33 19.93
C ASN A 15 33.64 -18.85 21.24
N ASN A 16 33.76 -17.54 21.44
CA ASN A 16 34.29 -16.94 22.66
C ASN A 16 33.25 -16.81 23.79
N LYS A 17 32.01 -17.28 23.59
CA LYS A 17 30.86 -17.13 24.51
C LYS A 17 30.46 -15.67 24.76
N GLU A 18 30.81 -14.77 23.84
CA GLU A 18 30.45 -13.36 23.85
C GLU A 18 29.15 -13.08 23.10
N ALA A 19 28.66 -14.05 22.32
CA ALA A 19 27.35 -14.06 21.68
C ALA A 19 26.73 -15.46 21.78
N THR A 20 25.41 -15.54 21.62
CA THR A 20 24.66 -16.80 21.56
C THR A 20 24.55 -17.31 20.14
N ILE A 21 24.31 -18.62 19.99
CA ILE A 21 24.02 -19.23 18.68
C ILE A 21 22.80 -18.56 18.03
N HIS A 22 21.82 -18.11 18.82
CA HIS A 22 20.65 -17.41 18.32
C HIS A 22 20.99 -16.05 17.68
N GLU A 23 21.87 -15.27 18.30
CA GLU A 23 22.35 -13.99 17.73
C GLU A 23 23.25 -14.18 16.49
N LEU A 24 23.82 -15.38 16.30
CA LEU A 24 24.52 -15.74 15.07
C LEU A 24 23.56 -16.14 13.96
N ASP A 25 22.47 -16.83 14.31
CA ASP A 25 21.38 -17.14 13.38
C ASP A 25 20.68 -15.86 12.89
N GLU A 26 20.56 -14.84 13.73
CA GLU A 26 20.07 -13.51 13.33
C GLU A 26 20.98 -12.81 12.31
N GLU A 27 22.31 -12.97 12.40
CA GLU A 27 23.26 -12.44 11.38
C GLU A 27 23.24 -13.28 10.08
N LEU A 28 22.72 -14.50 10.14
CA LEU A 28 22.46 -15.38 8.99
C LEU A 28 21.09 -15.13 8.34
N TYR A 29 20.25 -14.30 8.96
CA TYR A 29 18.94 -13.99 8.40
C TYR A 29 19.13 -13.26 7.06
N VAL A 30 18.84 -13.99 6.00
CA VAL A 30 18.65 -13.48 4.65
C VAL A 30 17.14 -13.41 4.49
N GLU A 31 16.60 -12.21 4.29
CA GLU A 31 15.17 -12.05 3.98
C GLU A 31 14.82 -12.98 2.83
N SER A 32 13.73 -13.73 2.99
CA SER A 32 13.22 -14.52 1.89
C SER A 32 12.77 -13.58 0.76
N PRO A 33 12.83 -14.02 -0.52
CA PRO A 33 12.34 -13.21 -1.64
C PRO A 33 10.92 -12.66 -1.44
N LEU A 34 10.07 -13.43 -0.74
CA LEU A 34 8.71 -12.99 -0.40
C LEU A 34 8.68 -11.90 0.68
N GLU A 35 9.54 -11.97 1.70
CA GLU A 35 9.68 -10.89 2.69
C GLU A 35 10.22 -9.62 2.03
N GLU A 36 11.19 -9.73 1.12
CA GLU A 36 11.68 -8.59 0.34
C GLU A 36 10.57 -7.97 -0.53
N ALA A 37 9.78 -8.80 -1.23
CA ALA A 37 8.65 -8.35 -2.04
C ALA A 37 7.57 -7.64 -1.19
N ASN A 38 7.25 -8.18 -0.01
CA ASN A 38 6.32 -7.57 0.92
C ASN A 38 6.85 -6.23 1.47
N SER A 39 8.12 -6.17 1.86
CA SER A 39 8.79 -4.94 2.31
C SER A 39 8.78 -3.88 1.21
N TYR A 40 9.05 -4.27 -0.04
CA TYR A 40 8.96 -3.40 -1.20
C TYR A 40 7.54 -2.86 -1.40
N TRP A 41 6.53 -3.73 -1.35
CA TRP A 41 5.13 -3.33 -1.42
C TRP A 41 4.77 -2.31 -0.34
N VAL A 42 5.12 -2.57 0.93
CA VAL A 42 4.85 -1.67 2.05
C VAL A 42 5.46 -0.30 1.81
N SER A 43 6.73 -0.24 1.38
CA SER A 43 7.41 1.01 1.06
C SER A 43 6.70 1.76 -0.08
N MET A 44 6.31 1.04 -1.15
CA MET A 44 5.62 1.63 -2.30
C MET A 44 4.24 2.17 -1.92
N ALA A 45 3.44 1.39 -1.19
CA ALA A 45 2.12 1.80 -0.72
C ALA A 45 2.18 3.06 0.17
N GLN A 46 3.15 3.13 1.08
CA GLN A 46 3.37 4.30 1.91
C GLN A 46 3.73 5.54 1.07
N ASN A 47 4.63 5.39 0.08
CA ASN A 47 5.01 6.49 -0.80
C ASN A 47 3.81 7.01 -1.61
N LEU A 48 2.97 6.11 -2.14
CA LEU A 48 1.74 6.48 -2.85
C LEU A 48 0.77 7.26 -1.96
N LEU A 49 0.54 6.79 -0.73
CA LEU A 49 -0.34 7.47 0.23
C LEU A 49 0.22 8.85 0.61
N ILE A 50 1.51 8.96 0.90
CA ILE A 50 2.16 10.24 1.19
C ILE A 50 1.98 11.22 0.03
N ASN A 51 2.21 10.77 -1.21
CA ASN A 51 2.07 11.64 -2.38
C ASN A 51 0.60 12.01 -2.63
N THR A 52 -0.33 11.09 -2.42
CA THR A 52 -1.78 11.33 -2.51
C THR A 52 -2.23 12.42 -1.56
N VAL A 53 -1.75 12.36 -0.33
CA VAL A 53 -2.11 13.32 0.71
C VAL A 53 -1.42 14.67 0.47
N LYS A 54 -0.15 14.67 0.04
CA LYS A 54 0.56 15.90 -0.37
C LYS A 54 -0.10 16.60 -1.56
N ALA A 55 -0.67 15.84 -2.49
CA ALA A 55 -1.40 16.40 -3.61
C ALA A 55 -2.67 17.15 -3.15
N ALA A 56 -3.28 16.68 -2.07
CA ALA A 56 -4.51 17.26 -1.52
C ALA A 56 -4.28 18.40 -0.52
N GLY A 57 -3.11 18.45 0.12
CA GLY A 57 -2.78 19.42 1.17
C GLY A 57 -3.47 19.12 2.50
N ASN A 58 -3.50 20.11 3.39
CA ASN A 58 -3.93 19.92 4.79
C ASN A 58 -5.47 19.88 4.99
N ASN A 59 -6.25 19.95 3.92
CA ASN A 59 -7.72 20.02 4.00
C ASN A 59 -8.39 18.64 3.92
N VAL A 60 -7.60 17.57 3.86
CA VAL A 60 -8.10 16.21 3.76
C VAL A 60 -8.09 15.55 5.12
N GLU A 61 -9.22 14.96 5.47
CA GLU A 61 -9.39 14.17 6.69
C GLU A 61 -8.88 12.75 6.46
N ARG A 62 -9.24 12.16 5.32
CA ARG A 62 -8.84 10.80 4.91
C ARG A 62 -8.64 10.69 3.41
N ALA A 63 -7.75 9.82 2.99
CA ALA A 63 -7.51 9.50 1.58
C ALA A 63 -7.67 8.00 1.32
N PHE A 64 -8.22 7.68 0.16
CA PHE A 64 -8.49 6.32 -0.27
C PHE A 64 -8.00 6.12 -1.71
N LEU A 65 -7.24 5.05 -1.93
CA LEU A 65 -6.62 4.70 -3.21
C LEU A 65 -7.01 3.29 -3.59
N LEU A 66 -7.65 3.13 -4.75
CA LEU A 66 -7.75 1.84 -5.41
C LEU A 66 -6.68 1.77 -6.49
N LEU A 67 -5.83 0.75 -6.41
CA LEU A 67 -4.83 0.45 -7.43
C LEU A 67 -5.33 -0.73 -8.25
N ASN A 68 -5.51 -0.56 -9.55
CA ASN A 68 -5.49 -1.67 -10.49
C ASN A 68 -4.04 -1.93 -10.86
N MET A 69 -3.57 -3.13 -10.56
CA MET A 69 -2.17 -3.54 -10.72
C MET A 69 -2.02 -4.61 -11.79
N LYS A 70 -3.10 -4.95 -12.51
CA LYS A 70 -3.07 -5.89 -13.62
C LYS A 70 -2.22 -5.35 -14.78
N LYS A 71 -1.41 -6.24 -15.35
CA LYS A 71 -0.52 -5.92 -16.46
C LYS A 71 -1.31 -5.35 -17.65
N GLY A 72 -0.89 -4.17 -18.12
CA GLY A 72 -1.52 -3.48 -19.26
C GLY A 72 -2.84 -2.75 -18.95
N GLU A 73 -3.37 -2.88 -17.73
CA GLU A 73 -4.59 -2.21 -17.28
C GLU A 73 -4.35 -1.32 -16.05
N ALA A 74 -3.08 -1.15 -15.67
CA ALA A 74 -2.70 -0.48 -14.44
C ALA A 74 -3.26 0.95 -14.38
N SER A 75 -3.94 1.26 -13.28
CA SER A 75 -4.59 2.56 -13.09
C SER A 75 -4.82 2.84 -11.62
N PHE A 76 -4.79 4.11 -11.22
CA PHE A 76 -5.14 4.54 -9.88
C PHE A 76 -6.48 5.26 -9.88
N ASP A 77 -7.31 4.98 -8.89
CA ASP A 77 -8.54 5.70 -8.60
C ASP A 77 -8.46 6.25 -7.17
N ILE A 78 -8.77 7.54 -7.01
CA ILE A 78 -8.53 8.28 -5.77
C ILE A 78 -9.82 8.97 -5.33
N PHE A 79 -10.14 8.85 -4.05
CA PHE A 79 -11.19 9.64 -3.42
C PHE A 79 -10.78 10.06 -2.00
N TYR A 80 -11.36 11.16 -1.55
CA TYR A 80 -10.98 11.86 -0.33
C TYR A 80 -12.19 12.13 0.54
N GLN A 81 -11.98 12.09 1.85
CA GLN A 81 -12.90 12.67 2.81
C GLN A 81 -12.49 14.12 3.11
N ILE A 82 -13.38 15.06 2.82
CA ILE A 82 -13.20 16.50 3.04
C ILE A 82 -14.48 17.03 3.70
N ASN A 83 -14.35 17.66 4.86
CA ASN A 83 -15.47 18.20 5.64
C ASN A 83 -16.58 17.15 5.89
N GLY A 84 -16.19 15.92 6.25
CA GLY A 84 -17.12 14.83 6.52
C GLY A 84 -17.80 14.22 5.28
N GLN A 85 -17.41 14.58 4.06
CA GLN A 85 -18.01 14.06 2.83
C GLN A 85 -16.96 13.45 1.90
N LEU A 86 -17.34 12.38 1.19
CA LEU A 86 -16.48 11.74 0.21
C LEU A 86 -16.62 12.38 -1.17
N TYR A 87 -15.47 12.54 -1.83
CA TYR A 87 -15.36 13.09 -3.17
C TYR A 87 -14.32 12.31 -3.98
N PHE A 88 -14.67 11.94 -5.22
CA PHE A 88 -13.65 11.54 -6.18
C PHE A 88 -12.74 12.72 -6.50
N TRP A 89 -11.47 12.45 -6.80
CA TRP A 89 -10.48 13.50 -7.04
C TRP A 89 -10.88 14.49 -8.14
N ASP A 90 -11.61 14.01 -9.16
CA ASP A 90 -12.08 14.80 -10.30
C ASP A 90 -13.35 15.62 -9.99
N GLN A 91 -13.99 15.37 -8.85
CA GLN A 91 -15.12 16.15 -8.34
C GLN A 91 -14.69 17.34 -7.48
N ILE A 92 -13.46 17.33 -6.96
CA ILE A 92 -12.94 18.39 -6.07
C ILE A 92 -12.75 19.71 -6.83
N GLU A 93 -13.16 20.84 -6.27
CA GLU A 93 -13.07 22.14 -6.98
C GLU A 93 -11.63 22.64 -7.17
N ASN A 94 -10.73 22.28 -6.25
CA ASN A 94 -9.34 22.70 -6.23
C ASN A 94 -8.57 22.22 -7.49
N GLN A 95 -8.30 23.14 -8.41
CA GLN A 95 -7.59 22.86 -9.67
C GLN A 95 -6.12 22.49 -9.47
N GLU A 96 -5.45 23.04 -8.46
CA GLU A 96 -4.05 22.70 -8.18
C GLU A 96 -3.94 21.23 -7.76
N MET A 97 -4.81 20.81 -6.85
CA MET A 97 -4.92 19.42 -6.41
C MET A 97 -5.22 18.49 -7.59
N LYS A 98 -6.22 18.83 -8.43
CA LYS A 98 -6.55 18.07 -9.65
C LYS A 98 -5.35 17.93 -10.59
N ASN A 99 -4.60 19.01 -10.81
CA ASN A 99 -3.44 19.01 -11.69
C ASN A 99 -2.31 18.13 -11.14
N ARG A 100 -2.02 18.20 -9.83
CA ARG A 100 -1.02 17.32 -9.20
C ARG A 100 -1.42 15.86 -9.33
N ILE A 101 -2.67 15.52 -9.01
CA ILE A 101 -3.16 14.15 -9.13
C ILE A 101 -3.03 13.64 -10.58
N LYS A 102 -3.56 14.41 -11.54
CA LYS A 102 -3.57 14.03 -12.95
C LYS A 102 -2.19 13.92 -13.59
N ASN A 103 -1.27 14.84 -13.26
CA ASN A 103 0.02 14.94 -13.94
C ASN A 103 1.14 14.20 -13.19
N GLU A 104 1.01 14.01 -11.88
CA GLU A 104 2.06 13.41 -11.06
C GLU A 104 1.65 12.02 -10.58
N LEU A 105 0.46 11.84 -10.00
CA LEU A 105 0.09 10.56 -9.36
C LEU A 105 -0.42 9.51 -10.35
N LEU A 106 -1.46 9.82 -11.11
CA LEU A 106 -2.11 8.84 -12.01
C LEU A 106 -1.15 8.23 -13.05
N PRO A 107 -0.20 8.98 -13.65
CA PRO A 107 0.72 8.42 -14.64
C PRO A 107 1.69 7.37 -14.09
N GLN A 108 1.92 7.32 -12.78
CA GLN A 108 2.83 6.35 -12.15
C GLN A 108 2.28 4.92 -12.14
N ALA A 109 0.99 4.72 -12.43
CA ALA A 109 0.32 3.45 -12.24
C ALA A 109 1.00 2.26 -12.93
N SER A 110 1.43 2.42 -14.19
CA SER A 110 2.09 1.34 -14.92
C SER A 110 3.45 0.99 -14.32
N GLU A 111 4.28 1.99 -14.02
CA GLU A 111 5.63 1.78 -13.47
C GLU A 111 5.56 1.10 -12.10
N VAL A 112 4.64 1.55 -11.25
CA VAL A 112 4.42 0.98 -9.92
C VAL A 112 3.92 -0.47 -10.02
N SER A 113 2.96 -0.74 -10.91
CA SER A 113 2.45 -2.09 -11.16
C SER A 113 3.56 -3.04 -11.59
N ASP A 114 4.34 -2.66 -12.59
CA ASP A 114 5.44 -3.49 -13.11
C ASP A 114 6.51 -3.72 -12.03
N ALA A 115 6.93 -2.67 -11.32
CA ALA A 115 7.98 -2.78 -10.32
C ALA A 115 7.56 -3.66 -9.13
N VAL A 116 6.37 -3.45 -8.57
CA VAL A 116 5.87 -4.25 -7.44
C VAL A 116 5.66 -5.70 -7.84
N ASN A 117 4.97 -5.95 -8.96
CA ASN A 117 4.65 -7.32 -9.35
C ASN A 117 5.88 -8.10 -9.82
N GLN A 118 6.92 -7.45 -10.33
CA GLN A 118 8.18 -8.12 -10.65
C GLN A 118 8.82 -8.76 -9.41
N HIS A 119 8.79 -8.10 -8.25
CA HIS A 119 9.28 -8.68 -7.00
C HIS A 119 8.49 -9.93 -6.56
N PHE A 120 7.15 -9.93 -6.71
CA PHE A 120 6.33 -11.10 -6.39
C PHE A 120 6.56 -12.26 -7.38
N ILE A 121 6.74 -11.97 -8.67
CA ILE A 121 7.10 -12.97 -9.68
C ILE A 121 8.45 -13.62 -9.35
N GLU A 122 9.45 -12.82 -8.97
CA GLU A 122 10.78 -13.33 -8.57
C GLU A 122 10.74 -14.18 -7.29
N ALA A 123 9.74 -13.93 -6.43
CA ALA A 123 9.47 -14.71 -5.23
C ALA A 123 8.58 -15.94 -5.46
N ASP A 124 8.22 -16.28 -6.71
CA ASP A 124 7.28 -17.36 -7.06
C ASP A 124 5.92 -17.22 -6.34
N HIS A 125 5.44 -15.98 -6.22
CA HIS A 125 4.19 -15.64 -5.54
C HIS A 125 3.19 -15.03 -6.53
N PRO A 126 1.87 -15.26 -6.36
CA PRO A 126 0.84 -14.55 -7.12
C PRO A 126 1.05 -13.05 -7.12
N THR A 127 0.80 -12.41 -8.27
CA THR A 127 0.91 -10.96 -8.40
C THR A 127 -0.26 -10.24 -7.73
N ILE A 128 -0.10 -8.95 -7.47
CA ILE A 128 -1.20 -8.11 -7.00
C ILE A 128 -2.08 -7.77 -8.20
N SER A 129 -3.37 -8.11 -8.13
CA SER A 129 -4.38 -7.69 -9.11
C SER A 129 -4.96 -6.33 -8.74
N PHE A 130 -5.37 -6.17 -7.49
CA PHE A 130 -5.85 -4.89 -6.96
C PHE A 130 -5.29 -4.65 -5.56
N ALA A 131 -5.19 -3.38 -5.18
CA ALA A 131 -4.93 -3.00 -3.80
C ALA A 131 -5.80 -1.83 -3.38
N GLU A 132 -6.35 -1.92 -2.17
CA GLU A 132 -7.12 -0.86 -1.52
C GLU A 132 -6.27 -0.26 -0.40
N LEU A 133 -5.97 1.03 -0.51
CA LEU A 133 -5.16 1.77 0.45
C LEU A 133 -6.00 2.83 1.15
N GLN A 134 -5.82 2.95 2.46
CA GLN A 134 -6.51 3.93 3.29
C GLN A 134 -5.50 4.72 4.12
N PHE A 135 -5.76 6.00 4.32
CA PHE A 135 -4.95 6.88 5.15
C PHE A 135 -5.82 7.83 5.96
N GLU A 136 -5.55 7.94 7.26
CA GLU A 136 -6.19 8.88 8.18
C GLU A 136 -5.22 10.01 8.57
N TRP A 137 -5.62 11.26 8.34
CA TRP A 137 -4.71 12.39 8.53
C TRP A 137 -4.41 12.70 10.00
N GLU A 138 -5.37 12.54 10.92
CA GLU A 138 -5.16 12.94 12.32
C GLU A 138 -4.13 12.03 13.02
N THR A 139 -4.29 10.72 12.87
CA THR A 139 -3.45 9.70 13.50
C THR A 139 -2.22 9.33 12.66
N LYS A 140 -2.23 9.66 11.36
CA LYS A 140 -1.27 9.16 10.36
C LYS A 140 -1.35 7.64 10.16
N ALA A 141 -2.43 7.03 10.63
CA ALA A 141 -2.71 5.62 10.41
C ALA A 141 -2.90 5.34 8.93
N TRP A 142 -2.42 4.19 8.47
CA TRP A 142 -2.65 3.72 7.12
C TRP A 142 -2.87 2.22 7.09
N PHE A 143 -3.65 1.79 6.10
CA PHE A 143 -4.05 0.41 5.94
C PHE A 143 -3.94 0.02 4.47
N SER A 144 -3.63 -1.25 4.24
CA SER A 144 -3.55 -1.86 2.92
C SER A 144 -4.31 -3.17 2.90
N HIS A 145 -5.04 -3.40 1.83
CA HIS A 145 -5.67 -4.67 1.50
C HIS A 145 -5.29 -5.07 0.08
N ILE A 146 -4.82 -6.30 -0.10
CA ILE A 146 -4.34 -6.82 -1.39
C ILE A 146 -5.35 -7.85 -1.89
N ILE A 147 -5.70 -7.75 -3.17
CA ILE A 147 -6.44 -8.77 -3.90
C ILE A 147 -5.44 -9.42 -4.85
N TRP A 148 -5.06 -10.66 -4.54
CA TRP A 148 -4.08 -11.45 -5.30
C TRP A 148 -4.66 -11.93 -6.63
N GLU A 149 -3.78 -12.24 -7.58
CA GLU A 149 -4.15 -12.75 -8.90
C GLU A 149 -4.96 -14.04 -8.86
N ASP A 150 -4.65 -14.94 -7.93
CA ASP A 150 -5.30 -16.23 -7.76
C ASP A 150 -6.60 -16.19 -6.94
N ASP A 151 -6.96 -15.02 -6.41
CA ASP A 151 -8.25 -14.79 -5.75
C ASP A 151 -9.39 -14.71 -6.79
N PRO A 152 -10.54 -15.39 -6.58
CA PRO A 152 -11.75 -15.16 -7.39
C PRO A 152 -12.13 -13.67 -7.55
N ALA A 153 -11.89 -12.85 -6.53
CA ALA A 153 -12.11 -11.40 -6.55
C ALA A 153 -11.28 -10.68 -7.62
N SER A 154 -10.13 -11.25 -8.02
CA SER A 154 -9.28 -10.71 -9.08
C SER A 154 -10.02 -10.62 -10.41
N GLN A 155 -11.04 -11.44 -10.63
CA GLN A 155 -11.84 -11.45 -11.87
C GLN A 155 -12.93 -10.37 -11.91
N LEU A 156 -13.16 -9.66 -10.79
CA LEU A 156 -14.15 -8.60 -10.76
C LEU A 156 -13.72 -7.41 -11.64
N PRO A 157 -14.67 -6.72 -12.31
CA PRO A 157 -14.37 -5.49 -13.01
C PRO A 157 -13.89 -4.41 -12.02
N LYS A 158 -12.85 -3.65 -12.39
CA LYS A 158 -12.33 -2.53 -11.58
C LYS A 158 -13.44 -1.58 -11.13
N ALA A 159 -14.34 -1.22 -12.06
CA ALA A 159 -15.43 -0.30 -11.79
C ALA A 159 -16.41 -0.84 -10.72
N GLN A 160 -16.60 -2.17 -10.65
CA GLN A 160 -17.41 -2.77 -9.61
C GLN A 160 -16.71 -2.63 -8.25
N ILE A 161 -15.43 -2.98 -8.15
CA ILE A 161 -14.65 -2.83 -6.91
C ILE A 161 -14.69 -1.39 -6.43
N LEU A 162 -14.37 -0.44 -7.30
CA LEU A 162 -14.34 0.98 -6.98
C LEU A 162 -15.68 1.49 -6.44
N ASN A 163 -16.78 1.21 -7.15
CA ASN A 163 -18.09 1.76 -6.80
C ASN A 163 -18.68 1.15 -5.53
N GLU A 164 -18.47 -0.15 -5.33
CA GLU A 164 -18.93 -0.85 -4.12
C GLU A 164 -18.10 -0.45 -2.90
N TRP A 165 -16.77 -0.36 -3.05
CA TRP A 165 -15.88 0.12 -1.99
C TRP A 165 -16.20 1.56 -1.58
N TYR A 166 -16.33 2.46 -2.56
CA TYR A 166 -16.75 3.84 -2.32
C TYR A 166 -18.08 3.89 -1.55
N SER A 167 -19.07 3.10 -1.98
CA SER A 167 -20.40 3.06 -1.35
C SER A 167 -20.36 2.51 0.07
N LEU A 168 -19.46 1.58 0.37
CA LEU A 168 -19.24 1.07 1.73
C LEU A 168 -18.62 2.13 2.62
N ILE A 169 -17.52 2.76 2.17
CA ILE A 169 -16.85 3.80 2.94
C ILE A 169 -17.81 4.95 3.19
N ASN A 170 -18.58 5.39 2.18
CA ASN A 170 -19.53 6.49 2.31
C ASN A 170 -20.61 6.26 3.38
N LYS A 171 -20.96 5.00 3.67
CA LYS A 171 -21.88 4.65 4.77
C LYS A 171 -21.19 4.64 6.13
N GLU A 172 -19.90 4.33 6.16
CA GLU A 172 -19.12 4.23 7.40
C GLU A 172 -18.60 5.59 7.90
N ILE A 173 -18.38 6.57 7.00
CA ILE A 173 -17.77 7.85 7.39
C ILE A 173 -18.56 8.57 8.48
N ASP A 174 -19.89 8.52 8.41
CA ASP A 174 -20.80 9.19 9.34
C ASP A 174 -20.68 8.66 10.79
N GLY A 175 -20.16 7.44 10.96
CA GLY A 175 -20.05 6.76 12.25
C GLY A 175 -18.63 6.68 12.82
N LYS A 176 -17.60 7.19 12.13
CA LYS A 176 -16.19 7.01 12.53
C LYS A 176 -15.47 8.32 12.89
N PRO A 177 -14.98 8.48 14.14
CA PRO A 177 -14.15 9.62 14.56
C PRO A 177 -12.91 9.76 13.69
N LEU A 178 -12.47 11.00 13.41
CA LEU A 178 -11.31 11.30 12.54
C LEU A 178 -9.96 10.88 13.13
N ASP A 179 -9.93 10.46 14.39
CA ASP A 179 -8.76 10.08 15.18
C ASP A 179 -8.81 8.61 15.65
N SER A 180 -9.48 7.77 14.87
CA SER A 180 -9.85 6.43 15.30
C SER A 180 -8.72 5.39 15.22
N ASP A 181 -7.74 5.58 14.32
CA ASP A 181 -6.74 4.53 13.98
C ASP A 181 -7.40 3.18 13.62
N ILE A 182 -8.59 3.25 12.99
CA ILE A 182 -9.39 2.09 12.63
C ILE A 182 -9.63 2.10 11.12
N LYS A 183 -9.31 0.97 10.48
CA LYS A 183 -9.60 0.75 9.06
C LYS A 183 -11.10 0.79 8.76
N PHE A 184 -11.43 1.29 7.58
CA PHE A 184 -12.72 1.10 6.92
C PHE A 184 -12.82 -0.30 6.30
N SER A 185 -14.04 -0.72 6.01
CA SER A 185 -14.24 -1.99 5.31
C SER A 185 -13.59 -2.00 3.93
N TRP A 186 -13.22 -3.21 3.51
CA TRP A 186 -12.65 -3.53 2.21
C TRP A 186 -13.72 -4.07 1.26
N TYR A 187 -13.49 -3.97 -0.05
CA TYR A 187 -14.31 -4.66 -1.04
C TYR A 187 -13.47 -5.41 -2.09
N PRO A 188 -13.74 -6.70 -2.33
CA PRO A 188 -14.67 -7.54 -1.59
C PRO A 188 -14.16 -7.83 -0.17
N SER A 189 -15.08 -8.06 0.76
CA SER A 189 -14.76 -8.24 2.18
C SER A 189 -14.08 -9.59 2.48
N ASN A 190 -14.14 -10.51 1.51
CA ASN A 190 -13.50 -11.81 1.51
C ASN A 190 -12.51 -11.82 0.33
N SER A 191 -11.31 -11.31 0.58
CA SER A 191 -10.11 -11.54 -0.26
C SER A 191 -9.05 -12.11 0.67
#